data_AF-A0A173ZA06-F1
#
_entry.id   AF-A0A173ZA06-F1
#
_cell.length_a   1.000
_cell.length_b   1.000
_cell.length_c   1.000
_cell.angle_alpha   90.00
_cell.angle_beta   90.00
_cell.angle_gamma   90.00
#
_symmetry.space_group_name_H-M   'P 1'
#
loop_
_entity.id
_entity.type
_entity.pdbx_description
1 polymer ?
#
loop_
_entity_poly.entity_id
_entity_poly.type
_entity_poly.pdbx_seq_one_letter_code
_entity_poly.pdbx_strand_id
1 'polypeptide(L)' 'MIKTNELRGIIAKNGLSQTDVAKMIGVTPKTFYEKMKNGVFGSDEIQIMIDELHIDDPMPIFFAHE' A
#
# COMPACT_ATOMS: atom_id res chain seq x y z
N MET A 1 -6.19 -11.00 -0.37
CA MET A 1 -6.72 -9.71 0.16
C MET A 1 -5.67 -9.11 1.07
N ILE A 2 -5.34 -7.83 0.90
CA ILE A 2 -4.19 -7.18 1.57
C ILE A 2 -4.56 -6.77 3.01
N LYS A 3 -3.60 -6.83 3.95
CA LYS A 3 -3.76 -6.29 5.31
C LYS A 3 -3.63 -4.77 5.32
N THR A 4 -4.73 -4.09 4.98
CA THR A 4 -4.74 -2.62 4.82
C THR A 4 -4.49 -1.85 6.11
N ASN A 5 -4.74 -2.43 7.28
CA ASN A 5 -4.37 -1.81 8.57
C ASN A 5 -2.86 -1.81 8.80
N GLU A 6 -2.17 -2.92 8.46
CA GLU A 6 -0.71 -3.00 8.53
C GLU A 6 -0.07 -2.01 7.56
N LEU A 7 -0.60 -1.95 6.33
CA LEU A 7 -0.14 -0.99 5.33
C LEU A 7 -0.27 0.45 5.83
N ARG A 8 -1.39 0.82 6.49
CA ARG A 8 -1.54 2.15 7.11
C ARG A 8 -0.48 2.42 8.18
N GLY A 9 -0.17 1.43 9.02
CA GLY A 9 0.87 1.53 10.04
C GLY A 9 2.24 1.80 9.42
N ILE A 10 2.57 1.09 8.35
CA ILE A 10 3.83 1.26 7.59
C ILE A 10 3.90 2.64 6.94
N ILE A 11 2.82 3.09 6.32
CA ILE A 11 2.74 4.43 5.71
C ILE A 11 3.01 5.51 6.77
N ALA A 12 2.37 5.40 7.93
CA ALA A 12 2.58 6.34 9.04
C ALA A 12 3.99 6.26 9.63
N LYS A 13 4.59 5.06 9.73
CA LYS A 13 5.98 4.87 10.19
C LYS A 13 6.99 5.56 9.27
N ASN A 14 6.68 5.64 7.97
CA ASN A 14 7.47 6.37 6.98
C ASN A 14 7.18 7.89 6.95
N GLY A 15 6.30 8.40 7.82
CA GLY A 15 5.93 9.82 7.85
C GLY A 15 5.12 10.29 6.64
N LEU A 16 4.53 9.36 5.89
CA LEU A 16 3.75 9.64 4.69
C LEU A 16 2.26 9.62 5.00
N SER A 17 1.47 10.34 4.20
CA SER A 17 0.02 10.17 4.16
C SER A 17 -0.40 9.18 3.06
N GLN A 18 -1.63 8.66 3.15
CA GLN A 18 -2.20 7.85 2.06
C GLN A 18 -2.29 8.64 0.74
N THR A 19 -2.41 9.97 0.81
CA THR A 19 -2.41 10.83 -0.38
C THR A 19 -1.02 10.91 -1.02
N ASP A 20 0.06 10.82 -0.24
CA ASP A 20 1.42 10.80 -0.76
C ASP A 20 1.70 9.46 -1.45
N VAL A 21 1.27 8.35 -0.86
CA VAL A 21 1.37 7.02 -1.48
C VAL A 21 0.53 6.93 -2.75
N ALA A 22 -0.65 7.55 -2.79
CA ALA A 22 -1.45 7.62 -4.02
C ALA A 22 -0.66 8.27 -5.17
N LYS A 23 0.02 9.39 -4.91
CA LYS A 23 0.87 10.06 -5.91
C LYS A 23 2.07 9.20 -6.31
N MET A 24 2.68 8.53 -5.35
CA MET A 24 3.83 7.63 -5.54
C MET A 24 3.52 6.48 -6.49
N ILE A 25 2.35 5.85 -6.36
CA ILE A 25 1.92 4.78 -7.27
C ILE A 25 1.17 5.30 -8.52
N GLY A 26 1.13 6.62 -8.73
CA GLY A 26 0.56 7.23 -9.94
C GLY A 26 -0.98 7.25 -10.01
N VAL A 27 -1.69 7.17 -8.89
CA VAL A 27 -3.17 7.18 -8.85
C VAL A 27 -3.73 8.41 -8.11
N THR A 28 -5.02 8.69 -8.32
CA THR A 28 -5.70 9.73 -7.54
C THR A 28 -5.91 9.27 -6.09
N PRO A 29 -5.97 10.18 -5.10
CA PRO A 29 -6.28 9.81 -3.72
C PRO A 29 -7.60 9.04 -3.59
N LYS A 30 -8.61 9.41 -4.37
CA LYS A 30 -9.91 8.70 -4.42
C LYS A 30 -9.72 7.22 -4.83
N THR A 31 -8.97 6.98 -5.91
CA THR A 31 -8.66 5.62 -6.36
C THR A 31 -7.88 4.84 -5.31
N PHE A 32 -6.93 5.48 -4.62
CA PHE A 32 -6.19 4.84 -3.53
C PHE A 32 -7.12 4.43 -2.37
N TYR A 33 -8.04 5.31 -1.95
CA TYR A 33 -9.02 4.96 -0.92
C TYR A 33 -9.94 3.80 -1.33
N GLU A 34 -10.35 3.74 -2.59
CA GLU A 34 -11.14 2.62 -3.13
C GLU A 34 -10.33 1.32 -3.13
N LYS A 35 -9.06 1.35 -3.53
CA LYS A 35 -8.13 0.20 -3.44
C LYS A 35 -7.90 -0.25 -1.99
N MET A 36 -7.78 0.68 -1.05
CA MET A 36 -7.69 0.40 0.40
C MET A 36 -8.98 -0.19 0.98
N LYS A 37 -10.14 0.17 0.44
CA LYS A 37 -11.42 -0.41 0.82
C LYS A 37 -11.58 -1.84 0.27
N ASN A 38 -11.18 -2.04 -0.98
CA ASN A 38 -11.33 -3.32 -1.68
C ASN A 38 -10.19 -4.30 -1.35
N GLY A 39 -9.04 -3.81 -0.86
CA GLY A 39 -7.86 -4.61 -0.56
C GLY A 39 -7.18 -5.17 -1.81
N VAL A 40 -7.27 -4.44 -2.94
CA VAL A 40 -6.77 -4.87 -4.26
C VAL A 40 -5.85 -3.80 -4.84
N PHE A 41 -4.59 -4.18 -5.06
CA PHE A 41 -3.55 -3.39 -5.70
C PHE A 41 -2.93 -4.20 -6.83
N GLY A 42 -2.46 -3.52 -7.88
CA GLY A 42 -1.70 -4.13 -8.96
C GLY A 42 -0.31 -4.55 -8.50
N SER A 43 0.33 -5.49 -9.19
CA SER A 43 1.68 -5.95 -8.83
C SER A 43 2.74 -4.86 -8.99
N ASP A 44 2.55 -3.96 -9.97
CA ASP A 44 3.35 -2.75 -10.18
C ASP A 44 3.21 -1.76 -9.02
N GLU A 45 1.97 -1.49 -8.59
CA GLU A 45 1.69 -0.64 -7.43
C GLU A 45 2.27 -1.22 -6.14
N ILE A 46 2.16 -2.53 -5.96
CA ILE A 46 2.72 -3.24 -4.79
C ILE A 46 4.25 -3.12 -4.79
N GLN A 47 4.91 -3.34 -5.93
CA GLN A 47 6.37 -3.25 -6.01
C GLN A 47 6.85 -1.84 -5.62
N ILE A 48 6.21 -0.79 -6.15
CA ILE A 48 6.53 0.59 -5.78
C ILE A 48 6.36 0.81 -4.27
N MET A 49 5.26 0.33 -3.68
CA MET A 49 5.06 0.45 -2.24
C MET A 49 6.09 -0.32 -1.41
N ILE A 50 6.56 -1.48 -1.88
CA ILE A 50 7.61 -2.25 -1.19
C ILE A 50 8.91 -1.45 -1.15
N ASP A 51 9.31 -0.92 -2.31
CA ASP A 51 10.58 -0.21 -2.47
C ASP A 51 10.58 1.12 -1.69
N GLU A 52 9.52 1.90 -1.84
CA GLU A 52 9.42 3.26 -1.29
C GLU A 52 9.01 3.32 0.18
N LEU A 53 8.29 2.31 0.69
CA LEU A 53 7.95 2.22 2.12
C LEU A 53 8.92 1.36 2.92
N HIS A 54 9.98 0.86 2.26
CA HIS A 54 11.03 0.02 2.84
C HIS A 54 10.45 -1.19 3.58
N ILE A 55 9.62 -1.97 2.87
CA ILE A 55 8.94 -3.15 3.43
C ILE A 55 9.85 -4.36 3.29
N ASP A 56 10.49 -4.76 4.38
CA ASP A 56 11.40 -5.91 4.40
C ASP A 56 10.69 -7.25 4.19
N ASP A 57 9.50 -7.42 4.78
CA ASP A 57 8.69 -8.63 4.64
C ASP A 57 7.30 -8.27 4.08
N PRO A 58 7.11 -8.33 2.74
CA PRO A 58 5.87 -7.95 2.09
C PRO A 58 4.79 -9.04 2.16
N MET A 59 5.17 -10.30 2.39
CA MET A 59 4.26 -11.45 2.36
C MET A 59 3.08 -11.33 3.35
N PRO A 60 3.30 -10.96 4.63
CA PRO A 60 2.23 -10.83 5.60
C PRO A 60 1.25 -9.70 5.29
N ILE A 61 1.64 -8.74 4.45
CA ILE A 61 0.87 -7.54 4.13
C ILE A 61 0.09 -7.78 2.84
N PHE A 62 0.79 -8.08 1.75
CA PHE A 62 0.20 -8.12 0.41
C PHE A 62 -0.38 -9.48 0.04
N PHE A 63 0.11 -10.56 0.66
CA PHE A 63 -0.20 -11.95 0.30
C PHE A 63 -0.81 -12.75 1.47
N ALA A 64 -1.45 -12.07 2.42
CA ALA A 64 -1.97 -12.66 3.67
C ALA A 64 -3.03 -13.77 3.53
N HIS A 65 -3.47 -14.10 2.31
CA HIS A 65 -4.47 -15.12 2.03
C HIS A 65 -4.05 -16.05 0.87
N GLU A 66 -2.77 -16.05 0.50
CA GLU A 66 -2.18 -17.09 -0.36
C GLU A 66 -1.63 -18.25 0.48
#